data_AF-B0W4F1-F1
#
_entry.id   AF-B0W4F1-F1
#
_cell.length_a   1.000
_cell.length_b   1.000
_cell.length_c   1.000
_cell.angle_alpha   90.00
_cell.angle_beta   90.00
_cell.angle_gamma   90.00
#
_symmetry.space_group_name_H-M   'P 1'
#
loop_
_entity.id
_entity.type
_entity.pdbx_description
1 polymer ?
#
loop_
_entity_poly.entity_id
_entity_poly.type
_entity_poly.pdbx_seq_one_letter_code
_entity_poly.pdbx_strand_id
1 'polypeptide(L)'
;MYEKMIQIDQNAPTEEEHRAKGVTKPRYMVWRETISSTSTLGFRIEGIKKSDGTSSKDFKTTKSREQISDAFREFAEGFPHALPKYIQRLKAIRATLGFSDFFKRHEVIGSSLLFVHDRHHASVWLIDFAKTVVLPETVAIGHDRKWSVGNHEDGYLIGINNLIEIFTEVHEAQQQTLTGRIPRLSLPDLGDLSAHHQHNNNNNNSVKQDNNHPGSHEQLPQQQSQPPLVVGLNSLTLSTTTGGSTSTSPPPTVDSVGGGGCLNNNRDCDCDKSDEPVP
;
A
#
# COMPACT_ATOMS: atom_id res chain seq x y z
N MET A 1 -11.99 16.74 17.96
CA MET A 1 -10.61 16.69 17.39
C MET A 1 -9.61 17.32 18.35
N TYR A 2 -9.93 18.47 18.93
CA TYR A 2 -9.12 19.13 19.95
C TYR A 2 -8.72 18.20 21.12
N GLU A 3 -9.68 17.52 21.73
CA GLU A 3 -9.41 16.56 22.82
C GLU A 3 -8.40 15.46 22.43
N LYS A 4 -8.52 14.92 21.22
CA LYS A 4 -7.58 13.91 20.70
C LYS A 4 -6.19 14.48 20.47
N MET A 5 -6.10 15.78 20.18
CA MET A 5 -4.85 16.48 19.93
C MET A 5 -4.09 16.69 21.24
N ILE A 6 -4.76 17.24 22.27
CA ILE A 6 -4.16 17.46 23.60
C ILE A 6 -3.84 16.15 24.34
N GLN A 7 -4.55 15.06 24.05
CA GLN A 7 -4.22 13.73 24.59
C GLN A 7 -2.86 13.21 24.10
N ILE A 8 -2.40 13.67 22.94
CA ILE A 8 -1.12 13.26 22.35
C ILE A 8 -0.04 14.31 22.66
N ASP A 9 -0.36 15.59 22.49
CA ASP A 9 0.53 16.71 22.79
C ASP A 9 -0.30 17.90 23.27
N GLN A 10 -0.16 18.22 24.56
CA GLN A 10 -0.88 19.31 25.21
C GLN A 10 -0.51 20.68 24.66
N ASN A 11 0.69 20.84 24.07
CA ASN A 11 1.20 22.11 23.57
C ASN A 11 0.99 22.28 22.07
N ALA A 12 0.39 21.29 21.39
CA ALA A 12 0.18 21.36 19.94
C ALA A 12 -0.89 22.36 19.48
N PRO A 13 -2.00 22.59 20.22
CA PRO A 13 -2.97 23.62 19.86
C PRO A 13 -2.45 25.04 20.15
N THR A 14 -2.93 26.04 19.40
CA THR A 14 -2.65 27.45 19.71
C THR A 14 -3.46 27.94 20.90
N GLU A 15 -3.12 29.11 21.45
CA GLU A 15 -3.89 29.71 22.56
C GLU A 15 -5.35 29.97 22.19
N GLU A 16 -5.64 30.35 20.94
CA GLU A 16 -7.00 30.52 20.43
C GLU A 16 -7.74 29.17 20.37
N GLU A 17 -7.07 28.11 19.89
CA GLU A 17 -7.62 26.75 19.82
C GLU A 17 -7.91 26.18 21.22
N HIS A 18 -7.05 26.46 22.19
CA HIS A 18 -7.27 26.13 23.61
C HIS A 18 -8.47 26.87 24.19
N ARG A 19 -8.56 28.19 23.95
CA ARG A 19 -9.68 29.02 24.41
C ARG A 19 -11.01 28.56 23.83
N ALA A 20 -11.02 28.19 22.56
CA ALA A 20 -12.19 27.66 21.87
C ALA A 20 -12.50 26.19 22.20
N LYS A 21 -11.58 25.47 22.87
CA LYS A 21 -11.61 24.02 23.05
C LYS A 21 -11.90 23.28 21.74
N GLY A 22 -11.34 23.78 20.64
CA GLY A 22 -11.74 23.41 19.30
C GLY A 22 -10.61 23.59 18.29
N VAL A 23 -10.50 22.64 17.36
CA VAL A 23 -9.61 22.72 16.20
C VAL A 23 -10.40 22.34 14.96
N THR A 24 -10.10 22.97 13.83
CA THR A 24 -10.73 22.62 12.56
C THR A 24 -10.22 21.27 12.07
N LYS A 25 -11.02 20.60 11.22
CA LYS A 25 -10.62 19.32 10.64
C LYS A 25 -9.35 19.41 9.79
N PRO A 26 -9.19 20.36 8.84
CA PRO A 26 -7.95 20.49 8.07
C PRO A 26 -6.72 20.68 8.97
N ARG A 27 -6.83 21.55 9.98
CA ARG A 27 -5.77 21.80 10.96
C ARG A 27 -5.35 20.53 11.72
N TYR A 28 -6.31 19.74 12.20
CA TYR A 28 -6.04 18.48 12.88
C TYR A 28 -5.40 17.46 11.93
N MET A 29 -5.85 17.39 10.67
CA MET A 29 -5.27 16.48 9.68
C MET A 29 -3.81 16.83 9.37
N VAL A 30 -3.51 18.10 9.11
CA VAL A 30 -2.12 18.57 8.88
C VAL A 30 -1.25 18.25 10.08
N TRP A 31 -1.71 18.53 11.30
CA TRP A 31 -0.94 18.18 12.50
C TRP A 31 -0.74 16.67 12.64
N ARG A 32 -1.75 15.84 12.35
CA ARG A 32 -1.60 14.38 12.36
C ARG A 32 -0.56 13.89 11.36
N GLU A 33 -0.41 14.57 10.23
CA GLU A 33 0.61 14.28 9.22
C GLU A 33 2.02 14.66 9.67
N THR A 34 2.19 15.69 10.52
CA THR A 34 3.50 16.11 11.03
C THR A 34 4.02 15.24 12.18
N ILE A 35 3.13 14.62 12.95
CA ILE A 35 3.50 13.70 14.05
C ILE A 35 3.62 12.25 13.60
N SER A 36 3.20 11.91 12.37
CA SER A 36 3.37 10.59 11.76
C SER A 36 4.39 10.63 10.63
N SER A 37 4.65 9.48 10.01
CA SER A 37 5.52 9.37 8.83
C SER A 37 4.88 9.92 7.54
N THR A 38 3.64 10.42 7.57
CA THR A 38 2.95 10.85 6.33
C THR A 38 3.71 11.98 5.62
N SER A 39 4.10 13.01 6.38
CA SER A 39 4.79 14.20 5.81
C SER A 39 6.22 13.92 5.32
N THR A 40 6.88 12.89 5.86
CA THR A 40 8.28 12.57 5.55
C THR A 40 8.43 11.42 4.57
N LEU A 41 7.61 10.37 4.70
CA LEU A 41 7.70 9.13 3.93
C LEU A 41 6.53 8.93 2.96
N GLY A 42 5.48 9.75 3.00
CA GLY A 42 4.31 9.63 2.12
C GLY A 42 3.32 8.53 2.50
N PHE A 43 3.47 7.91 3.67
CA PHE A 43 2.53 6.94 4.22
C PHE A 43 2.59 6.93 5.75
N ARG A 44 1.65 6.26 6.40
CA ARG A 44 1.71 5.92 7.83
C ARG A 44 1.01 4.59 8.09
N ILE A 45 1.37 3.95 9.20
CA ILE A 45 0.69 2.74 9.66
C ILE A 45 -0.57 3.17 10.43
N GLU A 46 -1.75 2.69 10.02
CA GLU A 46 -3.00 2.95 10.77
C GLU A 46 -3.27 1.87 11.83
N GLY A 47 -2.84 0.64 11.57
CA GLY A 47 -3.01 -0.44 12.52
C GLY A 47 -2.44 -1.76 12.00
N ILE A 48 -2.20 -2.66 12.95
CA ILE A 48 -1.71 -4.01 12.70
C ILE A 48 -2.62 -4.99 13.45
N LYS A 49 -2.95 -6.11 12.81
CA LYS A 49 -3.63 -7.23 13.45
C LYS A 49 -2.78 -8.49 13.22
N LYS A 50 -2.39 -9.13 14.31
CA LYS A 50 -1.57 -10.34 14.30
C LYS A 50 -2.45 -11.60 14.30
N SER A 51 -1.82 -12.73 13.99
CA SER A 51 -2.46 -14.05 13.96
C SER A 51 -2.87 -14.55 15.34
N ASP A 52 -2.20 -14.09 16.40
CA ASP A 52 -2.56 -14.36 17.80
C ASP A 52 -3.83 -13.62 18.27
N GLY A 53 -4.45 -12.82 17.40
CA GLY A 53 -5.66 -12.05 17.68
C GLY A 53 -5.38 -10.67 18.26
N THR A 54 -4.14 -10.34 18.60
CA THR A 54 -3.78 -9.00 19.07
C THR A 54 -3.90 -7.99 17.94
N SER A 55 -4.39 -6.79 18.28
CA SER A 55 -4.46 -5.67 17.35
C SER A 55 -3.87 -4.43 18.00
N SER A 56 -2.94 -3.79 17.29
CA SER A 56 -2.38 -2.51 17.68
C SER A 56 -2.90 -1.42 16.75
N LYS A 57 -3.29 -0.29 17.33
CA LYS A 57 -3.66 0.95 16.63
C LYS A 57 -2.85 2.14 17.12
N ASP A 58 -1.84 1.91 17.95
CA ASP A 58 -1.06 2.98 18.57
C ASP A 58 0.14 3.38 17.72
N PHE A 59 -0.14 3.78 16.49
CA PHE A 59 0.86 4.23 15.52
C PHE A 59 0.78 5.74 15.25
N LYS A 60 0.13 6.48 16.15
CA LYS A 60 -0.18 7.91 15.95
C LYS A 60 1.08 8.77 15.84
N THR A 61 2.14 8.37 16.54
CA THR A 61 3.44 9.05 16.61
C THR A 61 4.57 8.25 15.95
N THR A 62 4.25 7.15 15.26
CA THR A 62 5.22 6.37 14.50
C THR A 62 5.65 7.17 13.27
N LYS A 63 6.88 7.68 13.31
CA LYS A 63 7.37 8.67 12.35
C LYS A 63 8.73 8.34 11.78
N SER A 64 9.66 7.84 12.61
CA SER A 64 11.03 7.58 12.15
C SER A 64 11.08 6.33 11.28
N ARG A 65 12.07 6.26 10.38
CA ARG A 65 12.25 5.10 9.49
C ARG A 65 12.51 3.84 10.32
N GLU A 66 13.26 3.97 11.41
CA GLU A 66 13.58 2.89 12.35
C GLU A 66 12.33 2.34 13.02
N GLN A 67 11.45 3.20 13.54
CA GLN A 67 10.17 2.77 14.15
C GLN A 67 9.29 2.02 13.14
N ILE A 68 9.28 2.45 11.88
CA ILE A 68 8.53 1.78 10.81
C ILE A 68 9.16 0.42 10.46
N SER A 69 10.50 0.36 10.35
CA SER A 69 11.24 -0.88 10.11
C SER A 69 10.98 -1.92 11.20
N ASP A 70 10.96 -1.48 12.47
CA ASP A 70 10.65 -2.35 13.62
C ASP A 70 9.22 -2.86 13.56
N ALA A 71 8.25 -2.00 13.25
CA ALA A 71 6.86 -2.39 13.07
C ALA A 71 6.67 -3.41 11.93
N PHE A 72 7.40 -3.26 10.81
CA PHE A 72 7.36 -4.24 9.71
C PHE A 72 8.04 -5.56 10.06
N ARG A 73 9.14 -5.51 10.83
CA ARG A 73 9.82 -6.71 11.33
C ARG A 73 8.91 -7.50 12.27
N GLU A 74 8.29 -6.81 13.22
CA GLU A 74 7.32 -7.40 14.15
C GLU A 74 6.09 -7.95 13.41
N PHE A 75 5.60 -7.24 12.39
CA PHE A 75 4.47 -7.71 11.60
C PHE A 75 4.76 -9.00 10.84
N ALA A 76 5.96 -9.13 10.26
CA ALA A 76 6.36 -10.30 9.47
C ALA A 76 7.05 -11.41 10.30
N GLU A 77 7.10 -11.28 11.62
CA GLU A 77 7.75 -12.23 12.50
C GLU A 77 7.14 -13.64 12.35
N GLY A 78 8.01 -14.64 12.19
CA GLY A 78 7.58 -16.02 11.93
C GLY A 78 7.17 -16.34 10.48
N PHE A 79 7.15 -15.36 9.59
CA PHE A 79 6.77 -15.53 8.17
C PHE A 79 7.85 -14.97 7.22
N PRO A 80 9.04 -15.61 7.12
CA PRO A 80 10.17 -15.08 6.34
C PRO A 80 9.85 -14.92 4.84
N HIS A 81 8.88 -15.68 4.30
CA HIS A 81 8.43 -15.52 2.91
C HIS A 81 7.59 -14.27 2.67
N ALA A 82 7.07 -13.62 3.72
CA ALA A 82 6.15 -12.49 3.58
C ALA A 82 6.86 -11.25 3.03
N LEU A 83 8.03 -10.89 3.57
CA LEU A 83 8.80 -9.72 3.14
C LEU A 83 9.13 -9.73 1.63
N PRO A 84 9.76 -10.78 1.05
CA PRO A 84 10.07 -10.78 -0.38
C PRO A 84 8.81 -10.73 -1.26
N LYS A 85 7.72 -11.38 -0.83
CA LYS A 85 6.42 -11.32 -1.53
C LYS A 85 5.80 -9.93 -1.47
N TYR A 86 5.88 -9.23 -0.34
CA TYR A 86 5.43 -7.85 -0.23
C TYR A 86 6.24 -6.92 -1.14
N ILE A 87 7.57 -7.03 -1.15
CA ILE A 87 8.44 -6.23 -2.03
C ILE A 87 8.04 -6.46 -3.50
N GLN A 88 7.90 -7.73 -3.91
CA GLN A 88 7.49 -8.08 -5.28
C GLN A 88 6.12 -7.49 -5.62
N ARG A 89 5.15 -7.62 -4.72
CA ARG A 89 3.79 -7.12 -4.92
C ARG A 89 3.75 -5.59 -4.99
N LEU A 90 4.49 -4.90 -4.13
CA LEU A 90 4.61 -3.43 -4.16
C LEU A 90 5.25 -2.93 -5.45
N LYS A 91 6.31 -3.59 -5.95
CA LYS A 91 6.91 -3.27 -7.25
C LYS A 91 5.90 -3.45 -8.39
N ALA A 92 5.11 -4.52 -8.37
CA ALA A 92 4.05 -4.75 -9.35
C ALA A 92 2.94 -3.70 -9.27
N ILE A 93 2.51 -3.32 -8.07
CA ILE A 93 1.55 -2.22 -7.85
C ILE A 93 2.12 -0.92 -8.42
N ARG A 94 3.36 -0.55 -8.07
CA ARG A 94 4.02 0.66 -8.57
C ARG A 94 4.02 0.72 -10.10
N ALA A 95 4.43 -0.38 -10.74
CA ALA A 95 4.44 -0.47 -12.20
C ALA A 95 3.03 -0.30 -12.78
N THR A 96 2.03 -0.96 -12.20
CA THR A 96 0.63 -0.87 -12.65
C THR A 96 0.09 0.55 -12.52
N LEU A 97 0.39 1.25 -11.42
CA LEU A 97 -0.02 2.63 -11.20
C LEU A 97 0.59 3.58 -12.25
N GLY A 98 1.85 3.35 -12.66
CA GLY A 98 2.50 4.14 -13.71
C GLY A 98 1.80 4.11 -15.07
N PHE A 99 1.06 3.03 -15.37
CA PHE A 99 0.28 2.90 -16.60
C PHE A 99 -1.23 3.08 -16.39
N SER A 100 -1.68 3.25 -15.15
CA SER A 100 -3.10 3.33 -14.83
C SER A 100 -3.67 4.69 -15.21
N ASP A 101 -4.57 4.65 -16.19
CA ASP A 101 -5.40 5.77 -16.60
C ASP A 101 -6.27 6.34 -15.48
N PHE A 102 -6.79 5.45 -14.62
CA PHE A 102 -7.52 5.86 -13.43
C PHE A 102 -6.59 6.67 -12.53
N PHE A 103 -5.41 6.14 -12.19
CA PHE A 103 -4.50 6.78 -11.25
C PHE A 103 -4.09 8.18 -11.70
N LYS A 104 -3.67 8.32 -12.96
CA LYS A 104 -3.25 9.62 -13.55
C LYS A 104 -4.33 10.71 -13.54
N ARG A 105 -5.61 10.33 -13.46
CA ARG A 105 -6.76 11.25 -13.51
C ARG A 105 -7.42 11.46 -12.17
N HIS A 106 -6.88 10.91 -11.08
CA HIS A 106 -7.50 11.02 -9.76
C HIS A 106 -6.52 11.47 -8.71
N GLU A 107 -6.94 12.37 -7.83
CA GLU A 107 -6.24 12.67 -6.59
C GLU A 107 -6.57 11.56 -5.57
N VAL A 108 -5.58 10.74 -5.20
CA VAL A 108 -5.81 9.53 -4.40
C VAL A 108 -5.54 9.81 -2.92
N ILE A 109 -6.50 10.45 -2.26
CA ILE A 109 -6.39 10.81 -0.84
C ILE A 109 -7.08 9.80 0.07
N GLY A 110 -6.42 9.48 1.19
CA GLY A 110 -7.03 8.72 2.28
C GLY A 110 -7.31 7.24 1.98
N SER A 111 -6.77 6.73 0.88
CA SER A 111 -6.74 5.30 0.59
C SER A 111 -5.65 4.60 1.41
N SER A 112 -5.72 3.27 1.47
CA SER A 112 -4.76 2.46 2.22
C SER A 112 -4.21 1.31 1.38
N LEU A 113 -3.02 0.85 1.73
CA LEU A 113 -2.51 -0.45 1.29
C LEU A 113 -2.78 -1.47 2.41
N LEU A 114 -3.58 -2.49 2.10
CA LEU A 114 -3.86 -3.58 3.01
C LEU A 114 -2.86 -4.71 2.79
N PHE A 115 -1.98 -4.93 3.75
CA PHE A 115 -1.03 -6.02 3.78
C PHE A 115 -1.66 -7.22 4.51
N VAL A 116 -1.67 -8.38 3.87
CA VAL A 116 -2.15 -9.63 4.48
C VAL A 116 -1.15 -10.73 4.19
N HIS A 117 -0.84 -11.54 5.19
CA HIS A 117 -0.08 -12.76 5.02
C HIS A 117 -0.62 -13.87 5.92
N ASP A 118 -0.34 -15.10 5.52
CA ASP A 118 -0.54 -16.30 6.29
C ASP A 118 0.72 -17.18 6.19
N ARG A 119 0.60 -18.45 6.61
CA ARG A 119 1.70 -19.42 6.59
C ARG A 119 2.35 -19.64 5.22
N HIS A 120 1.65 -19.34 4.13
CA HIS A 120 2.08 -19.65 2.77
C HIS A 120 1.99 -18.45 1.81
N HIS A 121 1.05 -17.54 2.02
CA HIS A 121 0.75 -16.43 1.12
C HIS A 121 1.04 -15.09 1.78
N ALA A 122 1.36 -14.10 0.95
CA ALA A 122 1.48 -12.71 1.35
C ALA A 122 1.15 -11.84 0.13
N SER A 123 0.31 -10.83 0.31
CA SER A 123 -0.12 -9.93 -0.76
C SER A 123 -0.59 -8.59 -0.21
N VAL A 124 -0.69 -7.62 -1.12
CA VAL A 124 -1.03 -6.22 -0.87
C VAL A 124 -2.12 -5.79 -1.85
N TRP A 125 -3.11 -5.05 -1.35
CA TRP A 125 -4.19 -4.46 -2.14
C TRP A 125 -4.43 -3.01 -1.77
N LEU A 126 -4.86 -2.20 -2.74
CA LEU A 126 -5.33 -0.85 -2.48
C LEU A 126 -6.81 -0.91 -2.05
N ILE A 127 -7.16 -0.19 -0.99
CA ILE A 127 -8.52 -0.10 -0.45
C ILE A 127 -8.87 1.36 -0.12
N ASP A 128 -10.14 1.61 0.21
CA ASP A 128 -10.66 2.90 0.70
C ASP A 128 -10.54 4.09 -0.28
N PHE A 129 -11.16 3.97 -1.46
CA PHE A 129 -11.19 5.06 -2.47
C PHE A 129 -12.29 6.11 -2.24
N ALA A 130 -12.93 6.15 -1.07
CA ALA A 130 -14.08 7.01 -0.80
C ALA A 130 -13.78 8.51 -0.90
N LYS A 131 -12.51 8.90 -0.78
CA LYS A 131 -12.04 10.30 -0.92
C LYS A 131 -11.17 10.51 -2.16
N THR A 132 -11.10 9.51 -3.04
CA THR A 132 -10.42 9.63 -4.32
C THR A 132 -11.30 10.43 -5.26
N VAL A 133 -10.79 11.55 -5.75
CA VAL A 133 -11.55 12.51 -6.56
C VAL A 133 -10.96 12.62 -7.95
N VAL A 134 -11.82 12.78 -8.96
CA VAL A 134 -11.39 13.01 -10.35
C VAL A 134 -10.75 14.39 -10.45
N LEU A 135 -9.61 14.48 -11.13
CA LEU A 135 -8.94 15.74 -11.42
C LEU A 135 -9.67 16.51 -12.53
N PRO A 136 -9.63 17.86 -12.51
CA PRO A 136 -10.06 18.65 -13.66
C PRO A 136 -9.27 18.27 -14.92
N GLU A 137 -9.89 18.32 -16.10
CA GLU A 137 -9.26 17.90 -17.37
C GLU A 137 -7.95 18.64 -17.70
N THR A 138 -7.78 19.85 -17.18
CA THR A 138 -6.60 20.69 -17.38
C THR A 138 -5.45 20.37 -16.41
N VAL A 139 -5.66 19.48 -15.44
CA VAL A 139 -4.70 19.19 -14.36
C VAL A 139 -4.12 17.80 -14.57
N ALA A 140 -2.79 17.72 -14.60
CA ALA A 140 -2.03 16.48 -14.59
C ALA A 140 -1.06 16.48 -13.41
N ILE A 141 -1.04 15.37 -12.67
CA ILE A 141 -0.17 15.19 -11.49
C ILE A 141 0.76 13.98 -11.70
N GLY A 142 1.90 14.01 -11.02
CA GLY A 142 2.91 12.96 -11.07
C GLY A 142 2.76 11.90 -9.98
N HIS A 143 2.07 12.23 -8.88
CA HIS A 143 1.98 11.45 -7.64
C HIS A 143 3.33 11.22 -6.93
N ASP A 144 4.42 11.75 -7.47
CA ASP A 144 5.79 11.61 -7.00
C ASP A 144 6.37 12.93 -6.46
N ARG A 145 5.55 13.99 -6.42
CA ARG A 145 5.89 15.30 -5.86
C ARG A 145 5.15 15.55 -4.56
N LYS A 146 5.71 16.43 -3.74
CA LYS A 146 5.06 16.85 -2.49
C LYS A 146 3.81 17.67 -2.78
N TRP A 147 2.76 17.45 -2.00
CA TRP A 147 1.56 18.27 -2.02
C TRP A 147 1.87 19.72 -1.70
N SER A 148 1.27 20.63 -2.45
CA SER A 148 1.21 22.06 -2.14
C SER A 148 -0.16 22.61 -2.53
N VAL A 149 -0.55 23.72 -1.93
CA VAL A 149 -1.84 24.34 -2.22
C VAL A 149 -1.95 24.64 -3.71
N GLY A 150 -2.95 24.01 -4.36
CA GLY A 150 -3.27 24.18 -5.78
C GLY A 150 -2.56 23.25 -6.76
N ASN A 151 -1.60 22.42 -6.33
CA ASN A 151 -0.89 21.51 -7.24
C ASN A 151 -1.57 20.14 -7.44
N HIS A 152 -2.55 19.79 -6.57
CA HIS A 152 -3.28 18.51 -6.56
C HIS A 152 -2.41 17.24 -6.38
N GLU A 153 -1.14 17.38 -6.00
CA GLU A 153 -0.26 16.22 -5.81
C GLU A 153 -0.61 15.47 -4.53
N ASP A 154 -0.75 14.15 -4.59
CA ASP A 154 -1.06 13.34 -3.41
C ASP A 154 0.18 12.68 -2.77
N GLY A 155 1.32 12.69 -3.46
CA GLY A 155 2.55 12.04 -3.02
C GLY A 155 2.44 10.52 -2.89
N TYR A 156 1.47 9.89 -3.54
CA TYR A 156 1.18 8.47 -3.36
C TYR A 156 2.34 7.55 -3.80
N LEU A 157 3.05 7.92 -4.87
CA LEU A 157 4.24 7.18 -5.33
C LEU A 157 5.45 7.42 -4.43
N ILE A 158 5.54 8.56 -3.73
CA ILE A 158 6.53 8.78 -2.67
C ILE A 158 6.33 7.71 -1.59
N GLY A 159 5.08 7.51 -1.16
CA GLY A 159 4.70 6.48 -0.19
C GLY A 159 5.11 5.07 -0.62
N ILE A 160 4.75 4.68 -1.85
CA ILE A 160 5.07 3.35 -2.37
C ILE A 160 6.57 3.13 -2.51
N ASN A 161 7.32 4.13 -2.98
CA ASN A 161 8.78 4.00 -3.13
C ASN A 161 9.45 3.80 -1.77
N ASN A 162 9.10 4.62 -0.78
CA ASN A 162 9.62 4.46 0.58
C ASN A 162 9.23 3.10 1.20
N LEU A 163 8.00 2.63 0.97
CA LEU A 163 7.59 1.28 1.42
C LEU A 163 8.48 0.20 0.81
N ILE A 164 8.73 0.24 -0.51
CA ILE A 164 9.58 -0.74 -1.20
C ILE A 164 10.99 -0.73 -0.61
N GLU A 165 11.58 0.45 -0.41
CA GLU A 165 12.92 0.59 0.16
C GLU A 165 12.99 0.02 1.58
N ILE A 166 12.09 0.45 2.47
CA ILE A 166 12.10 0.01 3.87
C ILE A 166 11.88 -1.51 3.97
N PHE A 167 10.93 -2.08 3.22
CA PHE A 167 10.74 -3.52 3.21
C PHE A 167 11.99 -4.26 2.69
N THR A 168 12.71 -3.67 1.71
CA THR A 168 13.96 -4.24 1.19
C THR A 168 15.06 -4.20 2.25
N GLU A 169 15.24 -3.07 2.94
CA GLU A 169 16.19 -2.91 4.05
C GLU A 169 15.92 -3.92 5.18
N VAL A 170 14.66 -4.07 5.59
CA VAL A 170 14.25 -5.03 6.64
C VAL A 170 14.53 -6.47 6.19
N HIS A 171 14.25 -6.81 4.94
CA HIS A 171 14.51 -8.14 4.39
C HIS A 171 16.00 -8.46 4.33
N GLU A 172 16.84 -7.54 3.85
CA GLU A 172 18.29 -7.70 3.79
C GLU A 172 18.90 -7.85 5.18
N ALA A 173 18.47 -7.03 6.14
CA ALA A 173 18.89 -7.13 7.53
C ALA A 173 18.49 -8.49 8.14
N GLN A 174 17.29 -8.99 7.84
CA GLN A 174 16.86 -10.32 8.28
C GLN A 174 17.77 -11.41 7.70
N GLN A 175 18.06 -11.38 6.40
CA GLN A 175 18.93 -12.37 5.76
C GLN A 175 20.34 -12.40 6.36
N GLN A 176 20.94 -11.24 6.62
CA GLN A 176 22.27 -11.13 7.23
C GLN A 176 22.34 -11.77 8.62
N THR A 177 21.29 -11.61 9.43
CA THR A 177 21.22 -12.26 10.76
C THR A 177 21.12 -13.78 10.68
N LEU A 178 20.53 -14.33 9.62
CA LEU A 178 20.49 -15.78 9.38
C LEU A 178 21.83 -16.30 8.88
N THR A 179 22.49 -15.61 7.95
CA THR A 179 23.77 -16.06 7.38
C THR A 179 24.94 -15.93 8.36
N GLY A 180 24.93 -14.91 9.22
CA GLY A 180 25.96 -14.70 10.24
C GLY A 180 25.95 -15.72 11.40
N ARG A 181 24.89 -16.53 11.52
CA ARG A 181 24.78 -17.60 12.53
C ARG A 181 25.35 -18.94 12.09
N ILE A 182 25.81 -19.08 10.84
CA ILE A 182 26.44 -20.32 10.34
C ILE A 182 27.96 -20.14 10.48
N PRO A 183 28.66 -20.89 11.34
CA PRO A 183 30.11 -20.94 11.30
C PRO A 183 30.53 -21.40 9.91
N ARG A 184 31.38 -20.63 9.22
CA ARG A 184 32.04 -21.11 8.01
C ARG A 184 32.80 -22.37 8.39
N LEU A 185 32.28 -23.54 8.00
CA LEU A 185 33.05 -24.77 7.98
C LEU A 185 34.16 -24.57 6.95
N SER A 186 35.33 -24.13 7.40
CA SER A 186 36.55 -24.22 6.62
C SER A 186 36.81 -25.69 6.35
N LEU A 187 36.52 -26.13 5.11
CA LEU A 187 37.02 -27.40 4.60
C LEU A 187 38.55 -27.40 4.75
N PRO A 188 39.17 -28.47 5.29
CA PRO A 188 40.61 -28.60 5.24
C PRO A 188 41.07 -28.70 3.78
N ASP A 189 42.10 -27.92 3.46
CA ASP A 189 42.77 -27.86 2.18
C ASP A 189 43.38 -29.23 1.85
N LEU A 190 42.78 -29.97 0.92
CA LEU A 190 43.37 -31.18 0.32
C LEU A 190 44.37 -30.75 -0.75
N GLY A 191 45.46 -30.16 -0.29
CA GLY A 191 46.54 -29.63 -1.11
C GLY A 191 47.89 -30.31 -0.84
N ASP A 192 47.95 -31.63 -0.82
CA ASP A 192 49.20 -32.35 -1.09
C ASP A 192 48.90 -33.81 -1.45
N LEU A 193 49.15 -34.19 -2.71
CA LEU A 193 49.39 -35.54 -3.23
C LEU A 193 49.19 -35.52 -4.75
N SER A 194 50.17 -34.97 -5.50
CA SER A 194 50.56 -35.47 -6.85
C SER A 194 51.55 -34.53 -7.55
N ALA A 195 52.86 -34.73 -7.33
CA ALA A 195 53.86 -34.33 -8.33
C ALA A 195 55.24 -34.99 -8.08
N HIS A 196 55.31 -36.32 -8.15
CA HIS A 196 56.56 -37.01 -8.46
C HIS A 196 56.34 -37.99 -9.60
N HIS A 197 56.36 -37.48 -10.84
CA HIS A 197 56.86 -38.24 -12.00
C HIS A 197 57.17 -37.28 -13.15
N GLN A 198 58.45 -36.86 -13.23
CA GLN A 198 59.06 -36.40 -14.47
C GLN A 198 59.59 -37.63 -15.20
N HIS A 199 59.10 -37.87 -16.42
CA HIS A 199 59.92 -38.47 -17.47
C HIS A 199 59.49 -37.98 -18.86
N ASN A 200 60.43 -37.26 -19.48
CA ASN A 200 60.76 -37.18 -20.90
C ASN A 200 59.87 -37.91 -21.92
N ASN A 201 59.44 -37.18 -22.96
CA ASN A 201 60.03 -37.37 -24.30
C ASN A 201 59.62 -36.31 -25.33
N ASN A 202 60.61 -35.91 -26.13
CA ASN A 202 60.55 -35.06 -27.32
C ASN A 202 59.90 -35.77 -28.52
N ASN A 203 59.23 -35.02 -29.41
CA ASN A 203 59.64 -34.85 -30.82
C ASN A 203 58.66 -33.98 -31.64
N ASN A 204 59.24 -32.96 -32.31
CA ASN A 204 59.06 -32.45 -33.69
C ASN A 204 57.81 -32.92 -34.49
N ASN A 205 57.11 -32.11 -35.32
CA ASN A 205 57.65 -31.21 -36.34
C ASN A 205 56.56 -30.27 -36.96
N SER A 206 57.05 -29.13 -37.45
CA SER A 206 56.54 -28.14 -38.43
C SER A 206 55.47 -28.57 -39.46
N VAL A 207 54.53 -27.66 -39.84
CA VAL A 207 54.35 -27.09 -41.21
C VAL A 207 53.38 -25.89 -41.20
N LYS A 208 53.63 -24.94 -42.11
CA LYS A 208 53.11 -23.57 -42.29
C LYS A 208 51.78 -23.45 -43.06
N GLN A 209 51.10 -22.31 -42.81
CA GLN A 209 50.38 -21.36 -43.71
C GLN A 209 49.67 -21.86 -44.99
N ASP A 210 48.39 -21.47 -45.19
CA ASP A 210 48.01 -20.35 -46.09
C ASP A 210 46.49 -20.07 -46.18
N ASN A 211 46.18 -18.84 -46.62
CA ASN A 211 44.88 -18.15 -46.68
C ASN A 211 43.86 -18.68 -47.71
N ASN A 212 42.54 -18.52 -47.43
CA ASN A 212 41.54 -17.74 -48.22
C ASN A 212 40.07 -18.20 -48.00
N HIS A 213 39.18 -17.20 -47.90
CA HIS A 213 37.71 -17.27 -48.06
C HIS A 213 37.33 -17.22 -49.57
N PRO A 214 36.06 -17.35 -50.06
CA PRO A 214 34.77 -17.44 -49.36
C PRO A 214 33.72 -18.44 -49.93
N GLY A 215 32.67 -18.71 -49.12
CA GLY A 215 31.27 -18.79 -49.58
C GLY A 215 30.69 -20.13 -50.06
N SER A 216 29.79 -20.73 -49.26
CA SER A 216 28.45 -21.21 -49.70
C SER A 216 27.64 -21.84 -48.56
N HIS A 217 26.37 -21.45 -48.50
CA HIS A 217 25.19 -22.03 -47.85
C HIS A 217 25.27 -23.46 -47.28
N GLU A 218 24.85 -23.63 -46.03
CA GLU A 218 24.04 -24.79 -45.63
C GLU A 218 23.14 -24.50 -44.41
N GLN A 219 21.92 -25.00 -44.49
CA GLN A 219 20.76 -24.72 -43.63
C GLN A 219 20.79 -25.49 -42.31
N LEU A 220 20.36 -24.85 -41.22
CA LEU A 220 20.03 -25.47 -39.93
C LEU A 220 18.51 -25.68 -39.81
N PRO A 221 18.02 -26.82 -39.28
CA PRO A 221 16.59 -27.11 -39.16
C PRO A 221 15.91 -26.40 -37.98
N GLN A 222 14.65 -26.02 -38.22
CA GLN A 222 13.77 -25.25 -37.35
C GLN A 222 13.28 -26.05 -36.13
N GLN A 223 13.24 -25.38 -34.99
CA GLN A 223 12.65 -25.87 -33.74
C GLN A 223 11.14 -25.58 -33.72
N GLN A 224 10.35 -26.62 -33.42
CA GLN A 224 8.89 -26.63 -33.42
C GLN A 224 8.29 -25.65 -32.40
N SER A 225 7.34 -24.85 -32.87
CA SER A 225 6.44 -23.98 -32.09
C SER A 225 5.21 -24.77 -31.61
N GLN A 226 4.89 -24.67 -30.32
CA GLN A 226 3.62 -25.12 -29.76
C GLN A 226 2.54 -24.01 -29.86
N PRO A 227 1.24 -24.36 -29.99
CA PRO A 227 0.16 -23.40 -30.16
C PRO A 227 -0.30 -22.79 -28.82
N PRO A 228 -0.88 -21.57 -28.82
CA PRO A 228 -1.37 -20.93 -27.61
C PRO A 228 -2.77 -21.44 -27.24
N LEU A 229 -2.97 -21.73 -25.94
CA LEU A 229 -4.28 -21.96 -25.34
C LEU A 229 -4.86 -20.62 -24.85
N VAL A 230 -5.89 -20.13 -25.54
CA VAL A 230 -6.77 -19.05 -25.09
C VAL A 230 -8.14 -19.65 -24.82
N VAL A 231 -8.59 -19.68 -23.56
CA VAL A 231 -10.01 -19.54 -23.19
C VAL A 231 -10.10 -18.96 -21.77
N GLY A 232 -10.89 -17.89 -21.59
CA GLY A 232 -11.57 -17.65 -20.31
C GLY A 232 -11.41 -16.28 -19.64
N LEU A 233 -11.68 -15.17 -20.34
CA LEU A 233 -12.05 -13.91 -19.67
C LEU A 233 -13.38 -13.44 -20.25
N ASN A 234 -14.43 -13.70 -19.49
CA ASN A 234 -15.77 -13.18 -19.76
C ASN A 234 -15.74 -11.66 -19.66
N SER A 235 -16.11 -11.04 -20.77
CA SER A 235 -16.34 -9.63 -20.95
C SER A 235 -17.52 -9.15 -20.09
N LEU A 236 -17.26 -8.28 -19.11
CA LEU A 236 -18.31 -7.44 -18.52
C LEU A 236 -18.49 -6.23 -19.44
N THR A 237 -19.46 -6.32 -20.34
CA THR A 237 -19.95 -5.21 -21.14
C THR A 237 -20.96 -4.41 -20.29
N LEU A 238 -20.67 -3.13 -20.02
CA LEU A 238 -21.71 -2.17 -19.65
C LEU A 238 -22.35 -1.66 -20.93
N SER A 239 -23.53 -2.19 -21.25
CA SER A 239 -24.39 -1.66 -22.30
C SER A 239 -25.07 -0.38 -21.82
N THR A 240 -24.75 0.74 -22.46
CA THR A 240 -25.51 1.98 -22.43
C THR A 240 -26.72 1.85 -23.36
N THR A 241 -27.91 1.70 -22.79
CA THR A 241 -29.16 1.86 -23.54
C THR A 241 -29.57 3.33 -23.52
N THR A 242 -29.37 4.00 -24.66
CA THR A 242 -30.12 5.18 -25.06
C THR A 242 -31.51 4.73 -25.54
N GLY A 243 -32.54 5.42 -25.08
CA GLY A 243 -33.93 5.15 -25.47
C GLY A 243 -34.86 6.08 -24.72
N GLY A 244 -35.10 7.26 -25.30
CA GLY A 244 -36.00 8.26 -24.74
C GLY A 244 -37.48 8.01 -25.05
N SER A 245 -38.26 8.87 -24.42
CA SER A 245 -39.55 9.45 -24.84
C SER A 245 -40.80 9.09 -24.02
N THR A 246 -41.45 10.19 -23.59
CA THR A 246 -42.87 10.43 -23.29
C THR A 246 -43.51 9.76 -22.08
N SER A 247 -43.87 10.55 -21.06
CA SER A 247 -45.25 11.08 -20.95
C SER A 247 -45.41 12.01 -19.73
N THR A 248 -45.86 13.22 -20.02
CA THR A 248 -46.38 14.25 -19.12
C THR A 248 -47.74 13.85 -18.52
N SER A 249 -47.98 14.10 -17.22
CA SER A 249 -49.26 14.58 -16.64
C SER A 249 -49.15 14.78 -15.09
N PRO A 250 -49.96 15.70 -14.49
CA PRO A 250 -49.63 16.45 -13.27
C PRO A 250 -50.28 15.91 -11.98
N PRO A 251 -50.01 16.48 -10.77
CA PRO A 251 -50.59 16.00 -9.52
C PRO A 251 -51.97 16.63 -9.26
N PRO A 252 -52.83 16.01 -8.44
CA PRO A 252 -54.04 16.68 -7.97
C PRO A 252 -53.77 17.46 -6.68
N THR A 253 -54.31 18.67 -6.65
CA THR A 253 -54.56 19.49 -5.44
C THR A 253 -56.07 19.68 -5.32
N VAL A 254 -56.68 19.35 -4.18
CA VAL A 254 -57.71 20.18 -3.53
C VAL A 254 -58.04 19.69 -2.09
N ASP A 255 -57.98 20.66 -1.19
CA ASP A 255 -58.89 21.05 -0.10
C ASP A 255 -59.24 20.19 1.13
N SER A 256 -58.79 20.75 2.26
CA SER A 256 -59.42 21.00 3.57
C SER A 256 -60.87 20.58 3.85
N VAL A 257 -61.06 20.05 5.07
CA VAL A 257 -62.11 20.23 6.12
C VAL A 257 -62.13 18.89 6.89
N GLY A 258 -61.74 18.77 8.15
CA GLY A 258 -62.35 19.36 9.34
C GLY A 258 -63.07 18.27 10.15
N GLY A 259 -62.71 18.07 11.42
CA GLY A 259 -63.61 17.46 12.43
C GLY A 259 -63.23 16.09 12.99
N GLY A 260 -62.68 16.10 14.21
CA GLY A 260 -63.25 15.39 15.38
C GLY A 260 -63.25 13.86 15.42
N GLY A 261 -62.49 13.30 16.36
CA GLY A 261 -62.61 11.88 16.72
C GLY A 261 -61.64 11.46 17.82
N CYS A 262 -61.81 11.98 19.04
CA CYS A 262 -61.17 11.49 20.24
C CYS A 262 -61.59 10.03 20.52
N LEU A 263 -60.64 9.13 20.78
CA LEU A 263 -60.84 8.03 21.72
C LEU A 263 -59.61 7.91 22.63
N ASN A 264 -59.91 8.20 23.90
CA ASN A 264 -59.16 7.93 25.12
C ASN A 264 -58.43 6.57 25.13
N ASN A 265 -57.25 6.56 25.74
CA ASN A 265 -57.11 5.94 27.06
C ASN A 265 -55.96 6.58 27.84
N ASN A 266 -56.35 7.47 28.78
CA ASN A 266 -55.59 7.85 29.96
C ASN A 266 -55.16 6.61 30.77
N ARG A 267 -53.97 6.69 31.36
CA ARG A 267 -53.76 6.97 32.80
C ARG A 267 -52.24 7.04 33.04
N ASP A 268 -51.66 8.19 33.33
CA ASP A 268 -51.79 9.11 34.48
C ASP A 268 -50.98 8.70 35.72
N CYS A 269 -50.37 9.75 36.26
CA CYS A 269 -49.90 10.02 37.62
C CYS A 269 -48.42 9.71 37.90
N ASP A 270 -47.55 10.73 37.96
CA ASP A 270 -47.38 11.77 39.04
C ASP A 270 -46.48 11.24 40.16
N CYS A 271 -45.68 11.99 40.90
CA CYS A 271 -45.07 13.32 40.89
C CYS A 271 -44.19 13.38 42.16
N ASP A 272 -43.37 14.43 42.30
CA ASP A 272 -42.79 14.93 43.57
C ASP A 272 -41.68 14.08 44.24
N LYS A 273 -40.62 14.60 44.89
CA LYS A 273 -40.24 15.97 45.30
C LYS A 273 -38.77 15.97 45.81
N SER A 274 -38.12 17.13 45.71
CA SER A 274 -37.13 17.80 46.59
C SER A 274 -36.20 17.00 47.54
N ASP A 275 -34.88 17.26 47.50
CA ASP A 275 -34.15 17.99 48.58
C ASP A 275 -32.62 18.08 48.32
N GLU A 276 -32.05 19.26 48.57
CA GLU A 276 -30.62 19.62 48.76
C GLU A 276 -30.29 19.58 50.29
N PRO A 277 -29.07 19.86 50.82
CA PRO A 277 -27.67 19.76 50.34
C PRO A 277 -26.64 19.20 51.41
N VAL A 278 -25.31 19.29 51.10
CA VAL A 278 -24.10 19.40 52.00
C VAL A 278 -23.47 18.09 52.54
N PRO A 279 -22.12 17.98 52.76
CA PRO A 279 -21.05 19.00 52.82
C PRO A 279 -20.01 19.04 51.70
#